data_AF-A0A151N4E4-F1
#
_entry.id   AF-A0A151N4E4-F1
#
_cell.length_a   1.000
_cell.length_b   1.000
_cell.length_c   1.000
_cell.angle_alpha   90.00
_cell.angle_beta   90.00
_cell.angle_gamma   90.00
#
_symmetry.space_group_name_H-M   'P 1'
#
loop_
_entity.id
_entity.type
_entity.pdbx_description
1 polymer ?
#
loop_
_entity_poly.entity_id
_entity_poly.type
_entity_poly.pdbx_seq_one_letter_code
_entity_poly.pdbx_strand_id
1 'polypeptide(L)'
;MLEVMEVGADELLQEHRQTWADLFISGIEMRKITDSRTPSSETVNMTLYYVLSCMPAPLLDPLISGEDREKMEASLNYADHCFSGHATMHAENLWPETLTSVPQILQLLDLWKLTLQKRGCKGLVAAGVHGLMQGMVLSFGGLQFTENHLQFQADPDVLHNSYSLRGIHYNKDLINLAVLLDPEGKPFLHVSVKFQDKPVKLYACEAGCLNEPVELTSELRGHTFPVMVTQPLTPLLYISTDLTHLQDLRHTLHLKAILAHEEHMAKQYPGLPFLFWFSVASLITLFHLFLFKLIYNEYCGPGAKPLFRSKEDPGA
;
A
#
# COMPACT_ATOMS: atom_id res chain seq x y z
N MET A 1 -23.41 7.81 -35.55
CA MET A 1 -24.48 8.34 -34.65
C MET A 1 -25.83 7.65 -34.90
N LEU A 2 -26.23 7.35 -36.14
CA LEU A 2 -27.42 6.53 -36.43
C LEU A 2 -27.25 5.05 -36.02
N GLU A 3 -26.06 4.46 -36.16
CA GLU A 3 -25.80 3.05 -35.77
C GLU A 3 -25.92 2.78 -34.27
N VAL A 4 -25.65 3.77 -33.39
CA VAL A 4 -25.76 3.60 -31.92
C VAL A 4 -27.22 3.52 -31.46
N MET A 5 -28.16 4.02 -32.26
CA MET A 5 -29.59 3.97 -31.94
C MET A 5 -30.26 2.64 -32.34
N GLU A 6 -29.55 1.75 -33.03
CA GLU A 6 -30.05 0.42 -33.42
C GLU A 6 -29.57 -0.70 -32.48
N VAL A 7 -28.66 -0.41 -31.54
CA VAL A 7 -28.15 -1.38 -30.57
C VAL A 7 -29.19 -1.64 -29.49
N GLY A 8 -29.47 -2.92 -29.21
CA GLY A 8 -30.43 -3.32 -28.18
C GLY A 8 -29.97 -2.94 -26.78
N ALA A 9 -30.90 -2.59 -25.88
CA ALA A 9 -30.57 -2.23 -24.50
C ALA A 9 -29.81 -3.34 -23.74
N ASP A 10 -30.13 -4.62 -24.03
CA ASP A 10 -29.45 -5.77 -23.44
C ASP A 10 -27.98 -5.88 -23.89
N GLU A 11 -27.71 -5.56 -25.16
CA GLU A 11 -26.36 -5.56 -25.73
C GLU A 11 -25.52 -4.43 -25.12
N LEU A 12 -26.08 -3.22 -25.03
CA LEU A 12 -25.44 -2.10 -24.34
C LEU A 12 -25.13 -2.41 -22.86
N LEU A 13 -26.05 -3.07 -22.16
CA LEU A 13 -25.84 -3.46 -20.77
C LEU A 13 -24.74 -4.53 -20.64
N GLN A 14 -24.70 -5.49 -21.55
CA GLN A 14 -23.67 -6.53 -21.59
C GLN A 14 -22.29 -5.93 -21.88
N GLU A 15 -22.19 -5.06 -22.88
CA GLU A 15 -20.96 -4.33 -23.22
C GLU A 15 -20.47 -3.47 -22.05
N HIS A 16 -21.38 -2.75 -21.39
CA HIS A 16 -21.06 -1.96 -20.21
C HIS A 16 -20.51 -2.81 -19.06
N ARG A 17 -21.12 -3.97 -18.79
CA ARG A 17 -20.65 -4.91 -17.76
C ARG A 17 -19.27 -5.48 -18.09
N GLN A 18 -19.05 -5.86 -19.34
CA GLN A 18 -17.78 -6.40 -19.81
C GLN A 18 -16.68 -5.34 -19.68
N THR A 19 -16.97 -4.11 -20.11
CA THR A 19 -16.07 -2.97 -19.98
C THR A 19 -15.62 -2.72 -18.55
N TRP A 20 -16.57 -2.71 -17.60
CA TRP A 20 -16.22 -2.55 -16.19
C TRP A 20 -15.43 -3.74 -15.66
N ALA A 21 -15.75 -4.97 -16.06
CA ALA A 21 -14.99 -6.15 -15.67
C ALA A 21 -13.54 -6.05 -16.15
N ASP A 22 -13.32 -5.58 -17.38
CA ASP A 22 -11.99 -5.40 -17.95
C ASP A 22 -11.23 -4.25 -17.28
N LEU A 23 -11.89 -3.13 -16.96
CA LEU A 23 -11.27 -2.02 -16.22
C LEU A 23 -10.84 -2.43 -14.80
N PHE A 24 -11.62 -3.28 -14.12
CA PHE A 24 -11.34 -3.76 -12.76
C PHE A 24 -10.42 -4.99 -12.70
N ILE A 25 -9.85 -5.42 -13.84
CA ILE A 25 -8.66 -6.31 -13.85
C ILE A 25 -7.53 -5.62 -13.08
N SER A 26 -7.35 -4.32 -13.31
CA SER A 26 -6.47 -3.47 -12.52
C SER A 26 -7.21 -2.94 -11.30
N GLY A 27 -6.51 -2.77 -10.18
CA GLY A 27 -7.11 -2.15 -9.01
C GLY A 27 -6.36 -2.39 -7.71
N ILE A 28 -6.95 -1.88 -6.63
CA ILE A 28 -6.40 -1.94 -5.28
C ILE A 28 -7.34 -2.80 -4.43
N GLU A 29 -6.78 -3.76 -3.70
CA GLU A 29 -7.52 -4.63 -2.78
C GLU A 29 -6.91 -4.52 -1.38
N MET A 30 -7.71 -4.09 -0.42
CA MET A 30 -7.30 -4.04 0.99
C MET A 30 -7.62 -5.36 1.67
N ARG A 31 -6.67 -5.91 2.43
CA ARG A 31 -6.85 -7.19 3.14
C ARG A 31 -6.85 -7.02 4.65
N LYS A 32 -5.76 -6.47 5.19
CA LYS A 32 -5.60 -6.24 6.63
C LYS A 32 -5.11 -4.82 6.83
N ILE A 33 -5.87 -4.06 7.60
CA ILE A 33 -5.56 -2.68 7.94
C ILE A 33 -5.20 -2.61 9.42
N THR A 34 -4.08 -1.97 9.70
CA THR A 34 -3.53 -1.78 11.04
C THR A 34 -3.28 -0.30 11.36
N ASP A 35 -3.09 0.56 10.35
CA ASP A 35 -3.09 2.03 10.52
C ASP A 35 -4.52 2.57 10.35
N SER A 36 -4.97 3.41 11.28
CA SER A 36 -6.27 4.11 11.20
C SER A 36 -6.34 5.10 10.04
N ARG A 37 -5.20 5.59 9.54
CA ARG A 37 -5.14 6.52 8.39
C ARG A 37 -5.16 5.82 7.03
N THR A 38 -5.11 4.49 7.00
CA THR A 38 -5.22 3.73 5.75
C THR A 38 -6.71 3.57 5.40
N PRO A 39 -7.13 3.91 4.17
CA PRO A 39 -8.54 3.83 3.78
C PRO A 39 -9.05 2.39 3.79
N SER A 40 -10.33 2.22 4.14
CA SER A 40 -11.00 0.93 4.10
C SER A 40 -11.15 0.39 2.68
N SER A 41 -11.38 -0.92 2.52
CA SER A 41 -11.69 -1.49 1.20
C SER A 41 -12.92 -0.85 0.56
N GLU A 42 -13.92 -0.47 1.35
CA GLU A 42 -15.13 0.20 0.87
C GLU A 42 -14.80 1.60 0.34
N THR A 43 -14.01 2.38 1.10
CA THR A 43 -13.54 3.71 0.71
C THR A 43 -12.76 3.68 -0.60
N VAL A 44 -11.84 2.73 -0.75
CA VAL A 44 -11.05 2.55 -1.98
C VAL A 44 -11.96 2.21 -3.16
N ASN A 45 -12.85 1.22 -3.02
CA ASN A 45 -13.74 0.79 -4.10
C ASN A 45 -14.73 1.88 -4.51
N MET A 46 -15.33 2.57 -3.54
CA MET A 46 -16.24 3.69 -3.76
C MET A 46 -15.53 4.83 -4.51
N THR A 47 -14.32 5.20 -4.06
CA THR A 47 -13.51 6.26 -4.68
C THR A 47 -13.18 5.89 -6.13
N LEU A 48 -12.66 4.68 -6.37
CA LEU A 48 -12.36 4.20 -7.71
C LEU A 48 -13.59 4.25 -8.60
N TYR A 49 -14.74 3.72 -8.15
CA TYR A 49 -15.96 3.72 -8.94
C TYR A 49 -16.41 5.14 -9.33
N TYR A 50 -16.48 6.07 -8.39
CA TYR A 50 -16.92 7.45 -8.68
C TYR A 50 -15.95 8.21 -9.57
N VAL A 51 -14.65 8.09 -9.32
CA VAL A 51 -13.62 8.79 -10.11
C VAL A 51 -13.58 8.25 -11.54
N LEU A 52 -13.63 6.93 -11.73
CA LEU A 52 -13.54 6.30 -13.04
C LEU A 52 -14.83 6.48 -13.87
N SER A 53 -16.00 6.48 -13.23
CA SER A 53 -17.27 6.73 -13.92
C SER A 53 -17.41 8.17 -14.45
N CYS A 54 -16.62 9.12 -13.92
CA CYS A 54 -16.55 10.49 -14.40
C CYS A 54 -15.45 10.72 -15.47
N MET A 55 -14.84 9.66 -15.99
CA MET A 55 -13.79 9.76 -17.00
C MET A 55 -14.20 9.18 -18.36
N PRO A 56 -13.74 9.79 -19.47
CA PRO A 56 -13.93 9.19 -20.78
C PRO A 56 -13.08 7.92 -20.93
N ALA A 57 -13.58 6.99 -21.73
CA ALA A 57 -12.91 5.74 -22.08
C ALA A 57 -12.55 5.74 -23.59
N PRO A 58 -11.56 6.54 -24.02
CA PRO A 58 -11.25 6.72 -25.45
C PRO A 58 -10.81 5.43 -26.14
N LEU A 59 -10.17 4.51 -25.43
CA LEU A 59 -9.75 3.20 -25.95
C LEU A 59 -10.92 2.28 -26.33
N LEU A 60 -12.13 2.61 -25.89
CA LEU A 60 -13.35 1.89 -26.21
C LEU A 60 -14.15 2.57 -27.34
N ASP A 61 -13.75 3.77 -27.76
CA ASP A 61 -14.42 4.49 -28.83
C ASP A 61 -14.08 3.83 -30.18
N PRO A 62 -15.04 3.28 -30.94
CA PRO A 62 -14.77 2.66 -32.24
C PRO A 62 -14.28 3.67 -33.29
N LEU A 63 -14.45 4.98 -33.06
CA LEU A 63 -14.02 6.04 -33.97
C LEU A 63 -12.58 6.51 -33.74
N ILE A 64 -11.89 6.00 -32.71
CA ILE A 64 -10.50 6.36 -32.46
C ILE A 64 -9.61 5.93 -33.62
N SER A 65 -8.67 6.79 -34.02
CA SER A 65 -7.69 6.43 -35.04
C SER A 65 -6.75 5.33 -34.51
N GLY A 66 -6.26 4.47 -35.40
CA GLY A 66 -5.31 3.41 -35.01
C GLY A 66 -4.03 3.97 -34.38
N GLU A 67 -3.54 5.10 -34.88
CA GLU A 67 -2.36 5.80 -34.34
C GLU A 67 -2.61 6.33 -32.92
N ASP A 68 -3.76 6.96 -32.67
CA ASP A 68 -4.10 7.45 -31.33
C ASP A 68 -4.28 6.31 -30.33
N ARG A 69 -4.88 5.21 -30.79
CA ARG A 69 -5.03 3.99 -29.97
C ARG A 69 -3.67 3.42 -29.57
N GLU A 70 -2.77 3.20 -30.54
CA GLU A 70 -1.43 2.69 -30.27
C GLU A 70 -0.66 3.59 -29.31
N LYS A 71 -0.78 4.92 -29.46
CA LYS A 71 -0.16 5.90 -28.56
C LYS A 71 -0.70 5.83 -27.13
N MET A 72 -2.01 5.66 -26.96
CA MET A 72 -2.63 5.50 -25.64
C MET A 72 -2.23 4.17 -25.00
N GLU A 73 -2.24 3.07 -25.75
CA GLU A 73 -1.79 1.75 -25.28
C GLU A 73 -0.29 1.77 -24.90
N ALA A 74 0.55 2.45 -25.69
CA ALA A 74 1.96 2.66 -25.35
C ALA A 74 2.11 3.43 -24.02
N SER A 75 1.30 4.45 -23.80
CA SER A 75 1.30 5.23 -22.55
C SER A 75 0.89 4.38 -21.34
N LEU A 76 -0.01 3.41 -21.51
CA LEU A 76 -0.40 2.47 -20.43
C LEU A 76 0.72 1.49 -20.08
N ASN A 77 1.41 0.97 -21.10
CA ASN A 77 2.48 0.01 -20.93
C ASN A 77 3.74 0.62 -20.30
N TYR A 78 3.96 1.90 -20.59
CA TYR A 78 5.12 2.62 -20.14
C TYR A 78 4.83 4.12 -20.10
N ALA A 79 4.68 4.66 -18.89
CA ALA A 79 4.57 6.09 -18.65
C ALA A 79 5.85 6.57 -17.96
N ASP A 80 6.76 7.12 -18.74
CA ASP A 80 8.08 7.50 -18.26
C ASP A 80 8.01 8.40 -17.01
N HIS A 81 8.77 8.02 -15.97
CA HIS A 81 8.83 8.69 -14.66
C HIS A 81 7.50 8.82 -13.88
N CYS A 82 6.43 8.12 -14.27
CA CYS A 82 5.15 8.09 -13.55
C CYS A 82 5.09 6.88 -12.60
N PHE A 83 4.82 6.99 -11.30
CA PHE A 83 4.44 8.14 -10.50
C PHE A 83 5.64 8.64 -9.66
N SER A 84 6.00 9.92 -9.77
CA SER A 84 7.13 10.49 -9.01
C SER A 84 6.66 11.06 -7.66
N GLY A 85 6.75 10.30 -6.57
CA GLY A 85 6.35 10.80 -5.26
C GLY A 85 6.14 9.74 -4.18
N HIS A 86 5.69 10.20 -3.01
CA HIS A 86 5.27 9.32 -1.93
C HIS A 86 3.92 8.69 -2.22
N ALA A 87 3.73 7.48 -1.71
CA ALA A 87 2.47 6.75 -1.78
C ALA A 87 1.26 7.60 -1.33
N THR A 88 0.17 7.54 -2.10
CA THR A 88 -1.08 8.27 -1.82
C THR A 88 -2.00 7.53 -0.86
N MET A 89 -1.63 6.33 -0.39
CA MET A 89 -2.44 5.53 0.53
C MET A 89 -2.97 6.32 1.74
N HIS A 90 -2.13 7.19 2.33
CA HIS A 90 -2.52 8.00 3.52
C HIS A 90 -3.00 9.42 3.17
N ALA A 91 -3.23 9.70 1.88
CA ALA A 91 -3.74 11.00 1.44
C ALA A 91 -5.27 11.04 1.60
N GLU A 92 -5.75 11.41 2.79
CA GLU A 92 -7.18 11.46 3.13
C GLU A 92 -8.02 12.29 2.14
N ASN A 93 -7.43 13.35 1.57
CA ASN A 93 -8.08 14.18 0.56
C ASN A 93 -8.31 13.47 -0.79
N LEU A 94 -7.54 12.42 -1.09
CA LEU A 94 -7.69 11.57 -2.27
C LEU A 94 -8.58 10.36 -2.01
N TRP A 95 -8.71 9.95 -0.74
CA TRP A 95 -9.51 8.80 -0.29
C TRP A 95 -10.54 9.19 0.77
N PRO A 96 -11.53 10.04 0.43
CA PRO A 96 -12.50 10.52 1.41
C PRO A 96 -13.43 9.41 1.88
N GLU A 97 -13.69 9.36 3.19
CA GLU A 97 -14.61 8.37 3.77
C GLU A 97 -16.05 8.50 3.25
N THR A 98 -16.48 9.73 2.89
CA THR A 98 -17.83 10.00 2.42
C THR A 98 -17.84 10.89 1.18
N LEU A 99 -18.73 10.56 0.23
CA LEU A 99 -19.00 11.32 -0.97
C LEU A 99 -20.52 11.44 -1.12
N THR A 100 -21.08 12.63 -0.91
CA THR A 100 -22.54 12.82 -0.80
C THR A 100 -23.15 13.61 -1.94
N SER A 101 -22.33 14.25 -2.79
CA SER A 101 -22.84 15.12 -3.85
C SER A 101 -21.98 15.08 -5.12
N VAL A 102 -22.62 15.33 -6.26
CA VAL A 102 -21.95 15.38 -7.57
C VAL A 102 -20.81 16.42 -7.61
N PRO A 103 -20.96 17.65 -7.07
CA PRO A 103 -19.86 18.62 -7.04
C PRO A 103 -18.62 18.11 -6.29
N GLN A 104 -18.80 17.38 -5.19
CA GLN A 104 -17.68 16.78 -4.46
C GLN A 104 -16.96 15.72 -5.29
N ILE A 105 -17.72 14.89 -6.02
CA ILE A 105 -17.14 13.87 -6.91
C ILE A 105 -16.32 14.52 -8.04
N LEU A 106 -16.85 15.58 -8.66
CA LEU A 106 -16.13 16.31 -9.71
C LEU A 106 -14.87 16.99 -9.18
N GLN A 107 -14.94 17.59 -7.99
CA GLN A 107 -13.76 18.18 -7.33
C GLN A 107 -12.70 17.11 -7.00
N LEU A 108 -13.13 15.94 -6.53
CA LEU A 108 -12.25 14.81 -6.26
C LEU A 108 -11.57 14.32 -7.55
N LEU A 109 -12.30 14.24 -8.66
CA LEU A 109 -11.73 13.91 -9.96
C LEU A 109 -10.65 14.91 -10.38
N ASP A 110 -10.91 16.21 -10.24
CA ASP A 110 -9.94 17.26 -10.59
C ASP A 110 -8.69 17.17 -9.71
N LEU A 111 -8.85 16.87 -8.43
CA LEU A 111 -7.75 16.65 -7.50
C LEU A 111 -6.91 15.42 -7.89
N TRP A 112 -7.54 14.32 -8.29
CA TRP A 112 -6.86 13.13 -8.78
C TRP A 112 -6.07 13.41 -10.06
N LYS A 113 -6.69 14.06 -11.05
CA LYS A 113 -6.02 14.49 -12.28
C LYS A 113 -4.82 15.37 -11.99
N LEU A 114 -5.00 16.39 -11.14
CA LEU A 114 -3.95 17.32 -10.77
C LEU A 114 -2.79 16.60 -10.09
N THR A 115 -3.09 15.73 -9.12
CA THR A 115 -2.07 14.97 -8.38
C THR A 115 -1.23 14.12 -9.34
N LEU A 116 -1.88 13.32 -10.18
CA LEU A 116 -1.18 12.44 -11.12
C LEU A 116 -0.38 13.21 -12.16
N GLN A 117 -0.96 14.29 -12.73
CA GLN A 117 -0.24 15.14 -13.68
C GLN A 117 0.99 15.81 -13.07
N LYS A 118 0.90 16.26 -11.81
CA LYS A 118 2.04 16.86 -11.10
C LYS A 118 3.12 15.86 -10.72
N ARG A 119 2.82 14.55 -10.74
CA ARG A 119 3.77 13.46 -10.46
C ARG A 119 4.16 12.66 -11.71
N GLY A 120 4.18 13.30 -12.89
CA GLY A 120 4.68 12.68 -14.12
C GLY A 120 3.67 11.86 -14.92
N CYS A 121 2.47 11.59 -14.39
CA CYS A 121 1.48 10.72 -15.02
C CYS A 121 0.58 11.43 -16.04
N LYS A 122 1.07 12.47 -16.71
CA LYS A 122 0.26 13.24 -17.68
C LYS A 122 -0.20 12.37 -18.86
N GLY A 123 0.66 11.47 -19.35
CA GLY A 123 0.32 10.53 -20.42
C GLY A 123 -0.80 9.57 -20.02
N LEU A 124 -0.74 9.00 -18.81
CA LEU A 124 -1.79 8.15 -18.28
C LEU A 124 -3.12 8.89 -18.13
N VAL A 125 -3.11 10.11 -17.57
CA VAL A 125 -4.35 10.90 -17.45
C VAL A 125 -4.95 11.24 -18.83
N ALA A 126 -4.11 11.45 -19.85
CA ALA A 126 -4.57 11.69 -21.21
C ALA A 126 -5.15 10.44 -21.90
N ALA A 127 -4.74 9.23 -21.49
CA ALA A 127 -5.29 7.96 -21.97
C ALA A 127 -6.69 7.63 -21.39
N GLY A 128 -7.27 8.53 -20.59
CA GLY A 128 -8.62 8.40 -20.06
C GLY A 128 -8.72 7.45 -18.87
N VAL A 129 -9.82 6.71 -18.78
CA VAL A 129 -10.18 5.89 -17.61
C VAL A 129 -9.14 4.80 -17.29
N HIS A 130 -8.60 4.11 -18.29
CA HIS A 130 -7.60 3.05 -18.08
C HIS A 130 -6.29 3.61 -17.52
N GLY A 131 -5.84 4.74 -18.04
CA GLY A 131 -4.63 5.39 -17.54
C GLY A 131 -4.86 6.01 -16.16
N LEU A 132 -6.05 6.53 -15.88
CA LEU A 132 -6.39 6.99 -14.54
C LEU A 132 -6.34 5.85 -13.51
N MET A 133 -6.93 4.69 -13.82
CA MET A 133 -6.85 3.49 -12.97
C MET A 133 -5.40 3.09 -12.71
N GLN A 134 -4.59 2.95 -13.76
CA GLN A 134 -3.17 2.62 -13.65
C GLN A 134 -2.42 3.64 -12.76
N GLY A 135 -2.64 4.94 -12.99
CA GLY A 135 -2.04 6.01 -12.19
C GLY A 135 -2.45 5.97 -10.72
N MET A 136 -3.72 5.68 -10.43
CA MET A 136 -4.22 5.51 -9.06
C MET A 136 -3.55 4.32 -8.37
N VAL A 137 -3.46 3.15 -9.03
CA VAL A 137 -2.78 1.94 -8.52
C VAL A 137 -1.30 2.21 -8.23
N LEU A 138 -0.58 2.83 -9.18
CA LEU A 138 0.82 3.18 -8.99
C LEU A 138 1.00 4.14 -7.81
N SER A 139 0.18 5.19 -7.76
CA SER A 139 0.26 6.19 -6.70
C SER A 139 -0.05 5.60 -5.33
N PHE A 140 -0.99 4.65 -5.22
CA PHE A 140 -1.40 4.09 -3.93
C PHE A 140 -0.26 3.35 -3.25
N GLY A 141 0.47 2.50 -3.98
CA GLY A 141 1.60 1.74 -3.45
C GLY A 141 2.94 2.50 -3.47
N GLY A 142 3.00 3.68 -4.07
CA GLY A 142 4.29 4.35 -4.33
C GLY A 142 5.13 3.61 -5.38
N LEU A 143 4.48 3.04 -6.40
CA LEU A 143 5.17 2.49 -7.56
C LEU A 143 5.52 3.59 -8.54
N GLN A 144 6.66 3.43 -9.19
CA GLN A 144 7.16 4.36 -10.18
C GLN A 144 7.71 3.60 -11.39
N PHE A 145 7.28 3.99 -12.58
CA PHE A 145 7.99 3.69 -13.81
C PHE A 145 9.20 4.60 -13.92
N THR A 146 10.30 4.00 -14.31
CA THR A 146 11.53 4.70 -14.72
C THR A 146 11.79 4.35 -16.18
N GLU A 147 12.94 4.81 -16.69
CA GLU A 147 13.28 4.54 -18.07
C GLU A 147 13.37 3.02 -18.39
N ASN A 148 13.84 2.21 -17.45
CA ASN A 148 14.17 0.81 -17.74
C ASN A 148 13.49 -0.19 -16.80
N HIS A 149 12.84 0.27 -15.72
CA HIS A 149 12.23 -0.63 -14.73
C HIS A 149 11.03 -0.01 -14.02
N LEU A 150 10.15 -0.87 -13.51
CA LEU A 150 9.15 -0.55 -12.50
C LEU A 150 9.78 -0.72 -11.12
N GLN A 151 9.66 0.28 -10.25
CA GLN A 151 10.14 0.21 -8.88
C GLN A 151 9.00 0.40 -7.88
N PHE A 152 9.05 -0.34 -6.77
CA PHE A 152 8.13 -0.19 -5.65
C PHE A 152 8.83 0.55 -4.51
N GLN A 153 8.45 1.80 -4.29
CA GLN A 153 9.06 2.71 -3.32
C GLN A 153 8.09 3.04 -2.18
N ALA A 154 7.53 2.02 -1.55
CA ALA A 154 6.75 2.20 -0.34
C ALA A 154 7.65 2.58 0.85
N ASP A 155 7.07 3.36 1.76
CA ASP A 155 7.67 3.60 3.07
C ASP A 155 7.63 2.30 3.89
N PRO A 156 8.78 1.80 4.40
CA PRO A 156 8.81 0.61 5.25
C PRO A 156 7.81 0.69 6.41
N ASP A 157 7.60 1.87 7.00
CA ASP A 157 6.71 2.06 8.15
C ASP A 157 5.26 1.68 7.81
N VAL A 158 4.86 1.65 6.54
CA VAL A 158 3.50 1.37 6.07
C VAL A 158 3.25 -0.12 5.82
N LEU A 159 4.30 -0.94 5.76
CA LEU A 159 4.21 -2.35 5.38
C LEU A 159 3.61 -3.27 6.45
N HIS A 160 3.21 -2.71 7.60
CA HIS A 160 2.39 -3.40 8.59
C HIS A 160 0.95 -3.65 8.11
N ASN A 161 0.51 -2.96 7.04
CA ASN A 161 -0.76 -3.23 6.35
C ASN A 161 -0.59 -4.32 5.27
N SER A 162 -1.66 -5.07 4.99
CA SER A 162 -1.72 -6.00 3.87
C SER A 162 -2.70 -5.54 2.80
N TYR A 163 -2.20 -5.44 1.57
CA TYR A 163 -2.94 -4.97 0.40
C TYR A 163 -2.37 -5.57 -0.90
N SER A 164 -3.16 -5.56 -1.97
CA SER A 164 -2.76 -6.00 -3.30
C SER A 164 -3.02 -4.93 -4.34
N LEU A 165 -2.07 -4.80 -5.25
CA LEU A 165 -2.09 -3.94 -6.43
C LEU A 165 -2.14 -4.86 -7.64
N ARG A 166 -3.28 -4.90 -8.30
CA ARG A 166 -3.59 -5.88 -9.35
C ARG A 166 -3.52 -5.20 -10.71
N GLY A 167 -3.18 -5.99 -11.72
CA GLY A 167 -3.26 -5.59 -13.13
C GLY A 167 -2.40 -4.38 -13.49
N ILE A 168 -1.21 -4.24 -12.90
CA ILE A 168 -0.27 -3.19 -13.28
C ILE A 168 0.24 -3.51 -14.68
N HIS A 169 -0.13 -2.68 -15.66
CA HIS A 169 0.39 -2.80 -17.02
C HIS A 169 1.89 -2.50 -17.05
N TYR A 170 2.70 -3.43 -17.54
CA TYR A 170 4.13 -3.23 -17.78
C TYR A 170 4.57 -4.05 -18.99
N ASN A 171 5.03 -3.36 -20.04
CA ASN A 171 5.48 -4.00 -21.28
C ASN A 171 4.49 -5.04 -21.86
N LYS A 172 3.19 -4.69 -21.90
CA LYS A 172 2.06 -5.53 -22.34
C LYS A 172 1.63 -6.65 -21.40
N ASP A 173 2.40 -6.92 -20.35
CA ASP A 173 2.04 -7.90 -19.33
C ASP A 173 1.33 -7.23 -18.15
N LEU A 174 0.60 -8.03 -17.39
CA LEU A 174 -0.07 -7.59 -16.17
C LEU A 174 0.66 -8.14 -14.94
N ILE A 175 1.17 -7.24 -14.12
CA ILE A 175 1.85 -7.55 -12.86
C ILE A 175 0.85 -7.36 -11.72
N ASN A 176 0.76 -8.34 -10.83
CA ASN A 176 0.13 -8.17 -9.53
C ASN A 176 1.22 -8.15 -8.46
N LEU A 177 1.20 -7.12 -7.63
CA LEU A 177 2.08 -6.97 -6.48
C LEU A 177 1.22 -6.93 -5.22
N ALA A 178 1.47 -7.80 -4.26
CA ALA A 178 0.82 -7.77 -2.96
C ALA A 178 1.83 -7.64 -1.84
N VAL A 179 1.49 -6.81 -0.85
CA VAL A 179 2.18 -6.75 0.44
C VAL A 179 1.37 -7.61 1.41
N LEU A 180 1.98 -8.68 1.88
CA LEU A 180 1.37 -9.66 2.76
C LEU A 180 2.18 -9.77 4.05
N LEU A 181 1.51 -10.19 5.12
CA LEU A 181 2.16 -10.47 6.40
C LEU A 181 2.20 -11.98 6.61
N ASP A 182 3.31 -12.48 7.12
CA ASP A 182 3.41 -13.85 7.60
C ASP A 182 2.66 -14.02 8.94
N PRO A 183 2.54 -15.26 9.48
CA PRO A 183 1.92 -15.51 10.78
C PRO A 183 2.55 -14.74 11.95
N GLU A 184 3.84 -14.44 11.85
CA GLU A 184 4.63 -13.67 12.82
C GLU A 184 4.45 -12.15 12.67
N GLY A 185 3.77 -11.69 11.61
CA GLY A 185 3.51 -10.29 11.31
C GLY A 185 4.61 -9.61 10.49
N LYS A 186 5.55 -10.36 9.91
CA LYS A 186 6.62 -9.82 9.06
C LYS A 186 6.10 -9.61 7.64
N PRO A 187 6.39 -8.46 7.02
CA PRO A 187 5.96 -8.20 5.66
C PRO A 187 6.84 -8.93 4.64
N PHE A 188 6.18 -9.45 3.60
CA PHE A 188 6.81 -9.99 2.40
C PHE A 188 6.06 -9.51 1.16
N LEU A 189 6.77 -9.45 0.05
CA LEU A 189 6.21 -9.05 -1.25
C LEU A 189 5.87 -10.31 -2.03
N HIS A 190 4.66 -10.34 -2.58
CA HIS A 190 4.20 -11.39 -3.46
C HIS A 190 3.96 -10.82 -4.86
N VAL A 191 4.63 -11.38 -5.85
CA VAL A 191 4.59 -10.91 -7.24
C VAL A 191 4.07 -12.03 -8.13
N SER A 192 3.06 -11.76 -8.94
CA SER A 192 2.59 -12.68 -9.97
C SER A 192 2.42 -11.96 -11.30
N VAL A 193 2.69 -12.67 -12.39
CA VAL A 193 2.60 -12.12 -13.74
C VAL A 193 1.56 -12.89 -14.53
N LYS A 194 0.67 -12.16 -15.19
CA LYS A 194 -0.23 -12.70 -16.21
C LYS A 194 0.25 -12.20 -17.57
N PHE A 195 0.94 -13.09 -18.29
CA PHE A 195 1.36 -12.84 -19.66
C PHE A 195 0.13 -12.74 -20.56
N GLN A 196 0.10 -11.73 -21.45
CA GLN A 196 -1.01 -11.58 -22.40
C GLN A 196 -0.72 -12.32 -23.71
N ASP A 197 0.30 -11.87 -24.46
CA ASP A 197 0.60 -12.37 -25.81
C ASP A 197 1.89 -13.21 -25.86
N LYS A 198 2.99 -12.63 -26.38
CA LYS A 198 4.32 -13.23 -26.38
C LYS A 198 4.99 -12.88 -25.06
N PRO A 199 5.29 -13.86 -24.19
CA PRO A 199 5.90 -13.57 -22.90
C PRO A 199 7.26 -12.93 -23.13
N VAL A 200 7.39 -11.68 -22.69
CA VAL A 200 8.71 -11.07 -22.54
C VAL A 200 9.22 -11.51 -21.17
N LYS A 201 10.49 -11.90 -21.11
CA LYS A 201 11.08 -12.27 -19.83
C LYS A 201 11.11 -11.05 -18.92
N LEU A 202 10.48 -11.18 -17.75
CA LEU A 202 10.53 -10.20 -16.70
C LEU A 202 11.45 -10.71 -15.61
N TYR A 203 12.25 -9.83 -15.04
CA TYR A 203 13.17 -10.12 -13.96
C TYR A 203 12.86 -9.18 -12.80
N ALA A 204 13.09 -9.67 -11.58
CA ALA A 204 12.90 -8.88 -10.38
C ALA A 204 14.06 -9.04 -9.41
N CYS A 205 14.37 -7.96 -8.68
CA CYS A 205 15.31 -8.00 -7.56
C CYS A 205 14.82 -7.17 -6.38
N GLU A 206 15.21 -7.60 -5.18
CA GLU A 206 14.93 -6.94 -3.91
C GLU A 206 15.67 -5.62 -3.78
N ALA A 207 15.41 -4.90 -2.69
CA ALA A 207 16.08 -3.65 -2.36
C ALA A 207 17.62 -3.75 -2.50
N GLY A 208 18.19 -2.84 -3.29
CA GLY A 208 19.63 -2.82 -3.57
C GLY A 208 20.15 -3.86 -4.56
N CYS A 209 19.32 -4.79 -5.04
CA CYS A 209 19.67 -5.83 -6.02
C CYS A 209 21.01 -6.53 -5.74
N LEU A 210 21.25 -6.90 -4.47
CA LEU A 210 22.48 -7.60 -4.06
C LEU A 210 22.55 -9.03 -4.63
N ASN A 211 21.42 -9.71 -4.63
CA ASN A 211 21.25 -11.05 -5.18
C ASN A 211 21.00 -10.99 -6.68
N GLU A 212 21.27 -12.09 -7.38
CA GLU A 212 20.96 -12.18 -8.81
C GLU A 212 19.44 -11.99 -9.04
N PRO A 213 19.05 -11.19 -10.05
CA PRO A 213 17.64 -11.01 -10.37
C PRO A 213 16.97 -12.34 -10.73
N VAL A 214 15.75 -12.52 -10.24
CA VAL A 214 14.94 -13.73 -10.44
C VAL A 214 14.03 -13.53 -11.64
N GLU A 215 13.96 -14.52 -12.55
CA GLU A 215 13.01 -14.52 -13.67
C GLU A 215 11.58 -14.74 -13.13
N LEU A 216 10.70 -13.78 -13.37
CA LEU A 216 9.29 -13.86 -13.01
C LEU A 216 8.56 -14.78 -14.00
N THR A 217 7.82 -15.73 -13.44
CA THR A 217 7.03 -16.73 -14.17
C THR A 217 5.54 -16.56 -13.86
N SER A 218 4.67 -17.07 -14.74
CA SER A 218 3.23 -17.14 -14.51
C SER A 218 2.82 -18.32 -13.64
N GLU A 219 3.68 -18.72 -12.70
CA GLU A 219 3.39 -19.80 -11.78
C GLU A 219 2.22 -19.43 -10.87
N LEU A 220 1.35 -20.41 -10.60
CA LEU A 220 0.13 -20.20 -9.82
C LEU A 220 0.42 -19.67 -8.40
N ARG A 221 1.58 -20.01 -7.84
CA ARG A 221 2.01 -19.56 -6.52
C ARG A 221 2.69 -18.19 -6.53
N GLY A 222 3.02 -17.63 -7.69
CA GLY A 222 3.82 -16.41 -7.80
C GLY A 222 5.20 -16.52 -7.17
N HIS A 223 5.88 -15.38 -7.09
CA HIS A 223 7.22 -15.20 -6.56
C HIS A 223 7.14 -14.42 -5.24
N THR A 224 7.93 -14.82 -4.26
CA THR A 224 7.96 -14.19 -2.93
C THR A 224 9.31 -13.56 -2.69
N PHE A 225 9.31 -12.31 -2.24
CA PHE A 225 10.51 -11.56 -1.89
C PHE A 225 10.43 -11.06 -0.45
N PRO A 226 11.45 -11.30 0.40
CA PRO A 226 11.55 -10.65 1.70
C PRO A 226 11.65 -9.13 1.57
N VAL A 227 11.09 -8.41 2.54
CA VAL A 227 11.24 -6.95 2.61
C VAL A 227 12.59 -6.61 3.23
N MET A 228 13.48 -6.08 2.40
CA MET A 228 14.78 -5.55 2.79
C MET A 228 14.76 -4.01 2.70
N VAL A 229 15.42 -3.34 3.65
CA VAL A 229 15.44 -1.88 3.74
C VAL A 229 16.88 -1.37 3.70
N THR A 230 17.17 -0.47 2.77
CA THR A 230 18.52 0.08 2.56
C THR A 230 18.75 1.40 3.30
N GLN A 231 20.02 1.76 3.50
CA GLN A 231 20.43 3.08 4.00
C GLN A 231 21.42 3.74 3.03
N PRO A 232 21.09 4.87 2.37
CA PRO A 232 19.80 5.57 2.37
C PRO A 232 18.68 4.72 1.76
N LEU A 233 17.41 5.12 1.99
CA LEU A 233 16.24 4.41 1.48
C LEU A 233 16.24 4.38 -0.05
N THR A 234 16.12 3.18 -0.60
CA THR A 234 15.93 2.91 -2.02
C THR A 234 14.63 2.09 -2.19
N PRO A 235 14.09 1.98 -3.42
CA PRO A 235 12.97 1.09 -3.68
C PRO A 235 13.16 -0.34 -3.13
N LEU A 236 12.06 -0.93 -2.69
CA LEU A 236 12.03 -2.24 -2.03
C LEU A 236 12.04 -3.40 -3.02
N LEU A 237 11.59 -3.15 -4.25
CA LEU A 237 11.53 -4.11 -5.35
C LEU A 237 11.72 -3.38 -6.67
N TYR A 238 12.46 -4.01 -7.57
CA TYR A 238 12.69 -3.58 -8.95
C TYR A 238 12.23 -4.67 -9.90
N ILE A 239 11.52 -4.31 -10.97
CA ILE A 239 11.07 -5.23 -12.02
C ILE A 239 11.46 -4.64 -13.38
N SER A 240 12.15 -5.41 -14.22
CA SER A 240 12.57 -4.99 -15.56
C SER A 240 12.48 -6.12 -16.58
N THR A 241 12.43 -5.77 -17.85
CA THR A 241 12.64 -6.71 -18.96
C THR A 241 14.11 -6.94 -19.28
N ASP A 242 15.00 -6.06 -18.80
CA ASP A 242 16.44 -6.11 -19.02
C ASP A 242 17.16 -6.63 -17.77
N LEU A 243 17.66 -7.86 -17.86
CA LEU A 243 18.44 -8.49 -16.81
C LEU A 243 19.75 -7.74 -16.53
N THR A 244 20.42 -7.25 -17.58
CA THR A 244 21.72 -6.57 -17.44
C THR A 244 21.56 -5.24 -16.74
N HIS A 245 20.49 -4.49 -17.05
CA HIS A 245 20.13 -3.27 -16.33
C HIS A 245 19.96 -3.52 -14.82
N LEU A 246 19.22 -4.57 -14.42
CA LEU A 246 19.06 -4.90 -12.99
C LEU A 246 20.38 -5.32 -12.32
N GLN A 247 21.26 -6.01 -13.04
CA GLN A 247 22.59 -6.36 -12.55
C GLN A 247 23.47 -5.12 -12.35
N ASP A 248 23.38 -4.15 -13.27
CA ASP A 248 24.14 -2.91 -13.23
C ASP A 248 23.65 -1.95 -12.13
N LEU A 249 22.37 -2.00 -11.75
CA LEU A 249 21.82 -1.22 -10.62
C LEU A 249 22.63 -1.45 -9.33
N ARG A 250 23.10 -2.67 -9.09
CA ARG A 250 23.95 -2.99 -7.93
C ARG A 250 25.21 -2.11 -7.88
N HIS A 251 25.77 -1.74 -9.03
CA HIS A 251 26.99 -0.96 -9.12
C HIS A 251 26.75 0.55 -9.01
N THR A 252 25.51 1.01 -9.25
CA THR A 252 25.14 2.42 -9.20
C THR A 252 24.49 2.82 -7.87
N LEU A 253 23.98 1.86 -7.10
CA LEU A 253 23.37 2.11 -5.79
C LEU A 253 24.45 2.26 -4.70
N HIS A 254 24.64 3.50 -4.24
CA HIS A 254 25.56 3.82 -3.14
C HIS A 254 24.92 3.52 -1.78
N LEU A 255 24.99 2.25 -1.36
CA LEU A 255 24.40 1.77 -0.11
C LEU A 255 25.44 1.68 1.01
N LYS A 256 25.04 2.09 2.22
CA LYS A 256 25.83 1.91 3.45
C LYS A 256 25.51 0.59 4.13
N ALA A 257 24.24 0.22 4.17
CA ALA A 257 23.75 -0.99 4.81
C ALA A 257 22.41 -1.43 4.19
N ILE A 258 22.13 -2.72 4.29
CA ILE A 258 20.82 -3.32 4.00
C ILE A 258 20.43 -4.13 5.23
N LEU A 259 19.21 -3.91 5.72
CA LEU A 259 18.68 -4.51 6.93
C LEU A 259 17.38 -5.23 6.58
N ALA A 260 17.09 -6.33 7.27
CA ALA A 260 15.74 -6.87 7.23
C ALA A 260 14.74 -5.84 7.81
N HIS A 261 13.49 -5.87 7.35
CA HIS A 261 12.47 -4.94 7.81
C HIS A 261 12.39 -4.82 9.35
N GLU A 262 12.39 -5.94 10.08
CA GLU A 262 12.33 -5.92 11.55
C GLU A 262 13.52 -5.22 12.20
N GLU A 263 14.73 -5.45 11.69
CA GLU A 263 15.95 -4.81 12.20
C GLU A 263 15.93 -3.30 11.92
N HIS A 264 15.37 -2.90 10.78
CA HIS A 264 15.15 -1.51 10.44
C HIS A 264 14.17 -0.86 11.43
N MET A 265 13.01 -1.48 11.65
CA MET A 265 12.00 -0.99 12.60
C MET A 265 12.54 -0.89 14.03
N ALA A 266 13.31 -1.90 14.48
CA ALA A 266 13.92 -1.90 15.81
C ALA A 266 14.96 -0.78 16.01
N LYS A 267 15.66 -0.39 14.94
CA LYS A 267 16.60 0.74 14.98
C LYS A 267 15.92 2.10 14.92
N GLN A 268 14.82 2.22 14.19
CA GLN A 268 14.06 3.46 14.06
C GLN A 268 13.25 3.77 15.33
N TYR A 269 12.66 2.74 15.93
CA TYR A 269 11.91 2.81 17.17
C TYR A 269 12.59 1.98 18.26
N PRO A 270 13.79 2.38 18.74
CA PRO A 270 14.41 1.73 19.86
C PRO A 270 13.48 1.96 21.06
N GLY A 271 12.98 0.87 21.65
CA GLY A 271 12.12 0.96 22.83
C GLY A 271 12.75 1.80 23.95
N LEU A 272 11.96 2.18 24.95
CA LEU A 272 12.44 2.99 26.06
C LEU A 272 13.69 2.37 26.70
N PRO A 273 14.73 3.18 27.02
CA PRO A 273 15.99 2.67 27.54
C PRO A 273 15.79 1.82 28.78
N PHE A 274 16.66 0.83 28.97
CA PHE A 274 16.62 -0.03 30.17
C PHE A 274 16.59 0.77 31.49
N LEU A 275 17.28 1.91 31.55
CA LEU A 275 17.30 2.81 32.71
C LEU A 275 15.92 3.40 33.04
N PHE A 276 15.08 3.65 32.04
CA PHE A 276 13.72 4.14 32.26
C PHE A 276 12.90 3.09 33.02
N TRP A 277 12.93 1.84 32.57
CA TRP A 277 12.22 0.73 33.22
C TRP A 277 12.75 0.47 34.63
N PHE A 278 14.07 0.56 34.82
CA PHE A 278 14.67 0.46 36.15
C PHE A 278 14.16 1.56 37.10
N SER A 279 14.07 2.81 36.61
CA SER A 279 13.52 3.93 37.38
C SER A 279 12.04 3.71 37.74
N VAL A 280 11.21 3.26 36.78
CA VAL A 280 9.79 2.99 37.00
C VAL A 280 9.62 1.86 38.03
N ALA A 281 10.34 0.75 37.88
CA ALA A 281 10.31 -0.36 38.82
C ALA A 281 10.74 0.06 40.24
N SER A 282 11.79 0.89 40.35
CA SER A 282 12.24 1.44 41.62
C SER A 282 11.18 2.32 42.28
N LEU A 283 10.53 3.20 41.51
CA LEU A 283 9.49 4.08 42.03
C LEU A 283 8.27 3.29 42.53
N ILE A 284 7.82 2.31 41.74
CA ILE A 284 6.74 1.38 42.13
C ILE A 284 7.10 0.68 43.43
N THR A 285 8.32 0.14 43.54
CA THR A 285 8.78 -0.58 44.74
C THR A 285 8.79 0.33 45.97
N LEU A 286 9.36 1.53 45.87
CA LEU A 286 9.41 2.50 46.96
C LEU A 286 8.00 2.94 47.41
N PHE A 287 7.10 3.16 46.45
CA PHE A 287 5.71 3.50 46.74
C PHE A 287 4.98 2.37 47.50
N HIS A 288 5.15 1.12 47.08
CA HIS A 288 4.52 -0.02 47.76
C HIS A 288 5.11 -0.25 49.16
N LEU A 289 6.42 -0.05 49.35
CA LEU A 289 7.05 -0.08 50.67
C LEU A 289 6.51 1.02 51.59
N PHE A 290 6.27 2.22 51.05
CA PHE A 290 5.68 3.33 51.79
C PHE A 290 4.22 3.05 52.18
N LEU A 291 3.41 2.52 51.25
CA LEU A 291 2.04 2.08 51.54
C LEU A 291 2.00 1.00 52.61
N PHE A 292 2.86 -0.02 52.50
CA PHE A 292 2.96 -1.08 53.51
C PHE A 292 3.33 -0.50 54.87
N LYS A 293 4.29 0.43 54.92
CA LYS A 293 4.67 1.12 56.15
C LYS A 293 3.51 1.93 56.76
N LEU A 294 2.72 2.62 55.94
CA LEU A 294 1.54 3.35 56.41
C LEU A 294 0.47 2.41 56.98
N ILE A 295 0.13 1.34 56.25
CA ILE A 295 -0.85 0.34 56.71
C ILE A 295 -0.36 -0.34 58.00
N TYR A 296 0.92 -0.72 58.06
CA TYR A 296 1.50 -1.34 59.24
C TYR A 296 1.48 -0.38 60.45
N ASN A 297 1.81 0.89 60.26
CA ASN A 297 1.75 1.87 61.34
C ASN A 297 0.32 2.14 61.84
N GLU A 298 -0.68 2.10 60.96
CA GLU A 298 -2.09 2.30 61.33
C GLU A 298 -2.67 1.08 62.08
N TYR A 299 -2.37 -0.14 61.63
CA TYR A 299 -2.95 -1.37 62.18
C TYR A 299 -2.10 -2.04 63.29
N CYS A 300 -0.78 -1.84 63.28
CA CYS A 300 0.18 -2.49 64.20
C CYS A 300 1.10 -1.49 64.93
N GLY A 301 0.92 -0.18 64.73
CA GLY A 301 1.71 0.85 65.40
C GLY A 301 1.19 1.21 66.81
N PRO A 302 1.94 2.03 67.59
CA PRO A 302 1.70 2.30 69.01
C PRO A 302 0.42 3.08 69.36
N GLY A 303 -0.55 3.18 68.45
CA GLY A 303 -1.83 3.89 68.60
C GLY A 303 -3.05 3.14 68.06
N ALA A 304 -2.93 1.85 67.71
CA ALA A 304 -4.05 1.07 67.18
C ALA A 304 -5.21 0.97 68.18
N LYS A 305 -6.34 1.61 67.88
CA LYS A 305 -7.58 1.49 68.66
C LYS A 305 -8.15 0.07 68.51
N PRO A 306 -8.41 -0.67 69.60
CA PRO A 306 -9.04 -1.98 69.51
C PRO A 306 -10.52 -1.80 69.14
N LEU A 307 -10.85 -2.09 67.89
CA LEU A 307 -12.23 -2.03 67.34
C LEU A 307 -12.99 -3.35 67.51
N PHE A 308 -12.54 -4.25 68.39
CA PHE A 308 -13.29 -5.45 68.77
C PHE A 308 -13.94 -5.26 70.14
N ARG A 309 -15.15 -4.71 70.08
CA ARG A 309 -16.14 -4.69 71.16
C ARG A 309 -16.52 -6.14 71.48
N SER A 310 -16.09 -6.67 72.62
CA SER A 310 -16.60 -7.93 73.15
C SER A 310 -18.06 -7.74 73.53
N LYS A 311 -18.93 -8.53 72.91
CA LYS A 311 -20.32 -8.71 73.28
C LYS A 311 -20.34 -9.57 74.54
N GLU A 312 -20.65 -8.96 75.68
CA GLU A 312 -20.89 -9.68 76.94
C GLU A 312 -22.39 -9.91 77.08
N ASP A 313 -22.77 -11.18 77.17
CA ASP A 313 -23.97 -11.71 77.85
C ASP A 313 -23.93 -13.25 77.71
N PRO A 314 -24.52 -14.06 78.62
CA PRO A 314 -25.10 -13.78 79.94
C PRO A 314 -24.70 -14.80 81.05
N GLY A 315 -25.01 -14.50 82.32
CA GLY A 315 -25.36 -15.52 83.31
C GLY A 315 -24.64 -15.51 84.66
N ALA A 316 -25.26 -14.85 85.65
CA ALA A 316 -25.46 -15.33 87.04
C ALA A 316 -26.39 -14.35 87.77
#